data_AF-A0A381Z2J1-F1
#
_entry.id   AF-A0A381Z2J1-F1
#
_cell.length_a   1.000
_cell.length_b   1.000
_cell.length_c   1.000
_cell.angle_alpha   90.00
_cell.angle_beta   90.00
_cell.angle_gamma   90.00
#
_symmetry.space_group_name_H-M   'P 1'
#
loop_
_entity.id
_entity.type
_entity.pdbx_description
1 polymer ?
#
loop_
_entity_poly.entity_id
_entity_poly.type
_entity_poly.pdbx_seq_one_letter_code
_entity_poly.pdbx_strand_id
1 'polypeptide(L)'
;LSLFVMMPVWEEVNDVALGPYLDETITQQEFMDRAAQPIKKFMGNFTREKDLAMFVRIAKLERPKNREDIPIWVMIPAFVISELKAAFQIGFLLYVPFLVIDMVVASILMAMGMMMMPPVMISLPFKLMLFVLVDGWHLILGSMIKGFVAL
;
A
#
# COMPACT_ATOMS: atom_id res chain seq x y z
N LEU A 1 -11.82 -0.66 2.04
CA LEU A 1 -10.89 -0.99 0.94
C LEU A 1 -10.03 -2.22 1.26
N SER A 2 -9.34 -2.27 2.39
CA SER A 2 -8.48 -3.42 2.76
C SER A 2 -9.21 -4.76 2.75
N LEU A 3 -10.40 -4.84 3.36
CA LEU A 3 -11.23 -6.05 3.33
C LEU A 3 -11.64 -6.46 1.90
N PHE A 4 -11.92 -5.49 1.03
CA PHE A 4 -12.30 -5.75 -0.36
C PHE A 4 -11.12 -6.32 -1.16
N VAL A 5 -9.94 -5.73 -1.02
CA VAL A 5 -8.70 -6.19 -1.69
C VAL A 5 -8.26 -7.56 -1.17
N MET A 6 -8.41 -7.80 0.13
CA MET A 6 -8.00 -9.06 0.76
C MET A 6 -9.06 -10.16 0.70
N MET A 7 -10.26 -9.90 0.16
CA MET A 7 -11.36 -10.87 0.15
C MET A 7 -10.95 -12.24 -0.43
N PRO A 8 -10.23 -12.33 -1.57
CA PRO A 8 -9.78 -13.62 -2.10
C PRO A 8 -8.80 -14.37 -1.16
N VAL A 9 -7.98 -13.63 -0.40
CA VAL A 9 -7.07 -14.22 0.59
C VAL A 9 -7.85 -14.77 1.77
N TRP A 10 -8.90 -14.07 2.20
CA TRP A 10 -9.77 -14.52 3.28
C TRP A 10 -10.56 -15.77 2.89
N GLU A 11 -11.05 -15.84 1.65
CA GLU A 11 -11.68 -17.06 1.11
C GLU A 11 -10.70 -18.23 1.09
N GLU A 12 -9.47 -18.02 0.60
CA GLU A 12 -8.45 -19.08 0.59
C GLU A 12 -8.11 -19.55 2.02
N VAL A 13 -7.94 -18.64 2.98
CA VAL A 13 -7.74 -18.98 4.40
C VAL A 13 -8.92 -19.75 4.98
N ASN A 14 -10.15 -19.38 4.59
CA ASN A 14 -11.34 -20.08 5.05
C ASN A 14 -11.32 -21.54 4.60
N ASP A 15 -11.05 -21.77 3.31
CA ASP A 15 -11.11 -23.10 2.70
C ASP A 15 -9.98 -24.02 3.16
N VAL A 16 -8.76 -23.48 3.32
CA VAL A 16 -7.58 -24.30 3.65
C VAL A 16 -7.33 -24.45 5.15
N ALA A 17 -7.86 -23.56 5.98
CA ALA A 17 -7.57 -23.52 7.40
C ALA A 17 -8.81 -23.39 8.29
N LEU A 18 -9.66 -22.36 8.12
CA LEU A 18 -10.75 -22.09 9.06
C LEU A 18 -11.83 -23.18 9.07
N GLY A 19 -12.34 -23.58 7.90
CA GLY A 19 -13.32 -24.65 7.77
C GLY A 19 -12.79 -25.97 8.35
N PRO A 20 -11.63 -26.46 7.90
CA PRO A 20 -11.01 -27.68 8.45
C PRO A 20 -10.78 -27.64 9.97
N TYR A 21 -10.46 -26.47 10.54
CA TYR A 21 -10.28 -26.31 11.98
C TYR A 21 -11.60 -26.37 12.75
N LEU A 22 -12.66 -25.75 12.22
CA LEU A 22 -14.01 -25.81 12.79
C LEU A 22 -14.61 -27.22 12.71
N ASP A 23 -14.26 -27.96 11.66
CA ASP A 23 -14.63 -29.37 11.47
C ASP A 23 -13.74 -30.33 12.30
N GLU A 24 -12.84 -29.81 13.14
CA GLU A 24 -11.90 -30.57 13.99
C GLU A 24 -10.97 -31.52 13.21
N THR A 25 -10.80 -31.29 11.90
CA THR A 25 -9.97 -32.13 11.02
C THR A 25 -8.48 -31.80 11.08
N ILE A 26 -8.14 -30.61 11.58
CA ILE A 26 -6.75 -30.17 11.77
C ILE A 26 -6.54 -29.65 13.19
N THR A 27 -5.30 -29.76 13.66
CA THR A 27 -4.90 -29.20 14.96
C THR A 27 -4.75 -27.69 14.88
N GLN A 28 -4.75 -27.00 16.03
CA GLN A 28 -4.47 -25.56 16.09
C GLN A 28 -3.11 -25.19 15.49
N GLN A 29 -2.09 -26.03 15.66
CA GLN A 29 -0.77 -25.78 15.10
C GLN A 29 -0.81 -25.83 13.57
N GLU A 30 -1.47 -26.84 13.03
CA GLU A 30 -1.63 -27.00 11.58
C GLU A 30 -2.54 -25.91 10.97
N PHE A 31 -3.56 -25.46 11.71
CA PHE A 31 -4.35 -24.28 11.35
C PHE A 31 -3.47 -23.04 11.15
N MET A 32 -2.56 -22.76 12.09
CA MET A 32 -1.67 -21.59 11.99
C MET A 32 -0.76 -21.68 10.77
N ASP A 33 -0.20 -22.85 10.50
CA ASP A 33 0.69 -23.07 9.35
C ASP A 33 -0.06 -22.94 8.01
N ARG A 34 -1.27 -23.50 7.91
CA ARG A 34 -2.10 -23.41 6.71
C ARG A 34 -2.66 -22.00 6.49
N ALA A 35 -3.13 -21.33 7.54
CA ALA A 35 -3.64 -19.96 7.44
C ALA A 35 -2.56 -18.94 7.07
N ALA A 36 -1.31 -19.17 7.49
CA ALA A 36 -0.19 -18.30 7.16
C ALA A 36 0.21 -18.36 5.68
N GLN A 37 -0.06 -19.47 4.97
CA GLN A 37 0.37 -19.68 3.59
C GLN A 37 -0.25 -18.68 2.60
N PRO A 38 -1.59 -18.51 2.50
CA PRO A 38 -2.20 -17.52 1.61
C PRO A 38 -1.75 -16.10 1.93
N ILE A 39 -1.62 -15.76 3.22
CA ILE A 39 -1.21 -14.43 3.68
C ILE A 39 0.25 -14.15 3.26
N LYS A 40 1.16 -15.12 3.45
CA LYS A 40 2.55 -15.02 3.00
C LYS A 40 2.64 -14.88 1.48
N LYS A 41 1.84 -15.65 0.74
CA LYS A 41 1.79 -15.58 -0.73
C LYS A 41 1.32 -14.20 -1.20
N PHE A 42 0.27 -13.67 -0.59
CA PHE A 42 -0.20 -12.30 -0.83
C PHE A 42 0.91 -11.28 -0.59
N MET A 43 1.52 -11.26 0.61
CA MET A 43 2.63 -10.34 0.92
C MET A 43 3.80 -10.50 -0.05
N GLY A 44 4.14 -11.75 -0.39
CA GLY A 44 5.23 -12.08 -1.30
C GLY A 44 5.03 -11.58 -2.73
N ASN A 45 3.80 -11.40 -3.18
CA ASN A 45 3.49 -10.85 -4.51
C ASN A 45 3.72 -9.34 -4.59
N PHE A 46 3.50 -8.63 -3.48
CA PHE A 46 3.65 -7.16 -3.40
C PHE A 46 4.99 -6.72 -2.80
N THR A 47 5.75 -7.65 -2.22
CA THR A 47 7.09 -7.37 -1.72
C THR A 47 8.11 -7.36 -2.86
N ARG A 48 8.90 -6.29 -2.95
CA ARG A 48 9.98 -6.19 -3.94
C ARG A 48 11.15 -7.10 -3.54
N GLU A 49 11.74 -7.79 -4.51
CA GLU A 49 12.83 -8.74 -4.25
C GLU A 49 14.03 -8.10 -3.54
N LYS A 50 14.36 -6.85 -3.89
CA LYS A 50 15.44 -6.10 -3.23
C LYS A 50 15.20 -5.87 -1.74
N ASP A 51 13.94 -5.60 -1.37
CA ASP A 51 13.54 -5.29 -0.01
C ASP A 51 13.49 -6.59 0.80
N LEU A 52 12.98 -7.66 0.20
CA LEU A 52 13.01 -9.02 0.76
C LEU A 52 14.45 -9.51 1.00
N ALA A 53 15.32 -9.36 0.01
CA ALA A 53 16.73 -9.77 0.10
C ALA A 53 17.50 -9.00 1.19
N MET A 54 17.14 -7.73 1.42
CA MET A 54 17.70 -6.94 2.51
C MET A 54 17.36 -7.56 3.88
N PHE A 55 16.09 -7.90 4.11
CA PHE A 55 15.67 -8.49 5.40
C PHE A 55 16.18 -9.93 5.59
N VAL A 56 16.23 -10.75 4.53
CA VAL A 56 16.87 -12.08 4.56
C VAL A 56 18.34 -11.98 5.01
N ARG A 57 19.09 -11.02 4.46
CA ARG A 57 20.48 -10.75 4.84
C ARG A 57 20.61 -10.28 6.29
N ILE A 58 19.75 -9.36 6.74
CA ILE A 58 19.75 -8.86 8.12
C ILE A 58 19.46 -10.01 9.10
N ALA A 59 18.54 -10.89 8.73
CA ALA A 59 18.17 -12.09 9.48
C ALA A 59 19.25 -13.20 9.45
N LYS A 60 20.31 -13.04 8.66
CA LYS A 60 21.38 -14.06 8.43
C LYS A 60 20.81 -15.42 8.01
N LEU A 61 19.73 -15.42 7.25
CA LEU A 61 19.14 -16.63 6.71
C LEU A 61 19.93 -17.09 5.49
N GLU A 62 19.97 -18.41 5.28
CA GLU A 62 20.42 -18.96 4.01
C GLU A 62 19.56 -18.44 2.87
N ARG A 63 20.13 -18.36 1.66
CA ARG A 63 19.41 -17.84 0.51
C ARG A 63 18.22 -18.76 0.22
N PRO A 64 16.97 -18.27 0.39
CA PRO A 64 15.79 -19.10 0.15
C PRO A 64 15.68 -19.42 -1.34
N LYS A 65 15.22 -20.62 -1.67
CA LYS A 65 15.01 -21.03 -3.06
C LYS A 65 13.70 -20.45 -3.59
N ASN A 66 12.67 -20.44 -2.73
CA ASN A 66 11.35 -19.92 -3.04
C ASN A 66 10.94 -18.83 -2.05
N ARG A 67 10.02 -17.96 -2.46
CA ARG A 67 9.44 -16.92 -1.57
C ARG A 67 8.65 -17.52 -0.40
N GLU A 68 8.16 -18.75 -0.58
CA GLU A 68 7.42 -19.52 0.43
C GLU A 68 8.32 -20.01 1.57
N ASP A 69 9.62 -20.21 1.33
CA ASP A 69 10.57 -20.65 2.35
C ASP A 69 10.89 -19.56 3.38
N ILE A 70 10.49 -18.32 3.10
CA ILE A 70 10.83 -17.16 3.92
C ILE A 70 9.93 -17.14 5.16
N PRO A 71 10.52 -17.08 6.38
CA PRO A 71 9.73 -17.00 7.60
C PRO A 71 8.82 -15.77 7.61
N ILE A 72 7.61 -15.90 8.15
CA ILE A 72 6.61 -14.82 8.15
C ILE A 72 7.12 -13.56 8.86
N TRP A 73 7.93 -13.71 9.90
CA TRP A 73 8.54 -12.61 10.65
C TRP A 73 9.59 -11.81 9.85
N VAL A 74 10.11 -12.37 8.76
CA VAL A 74 10.97 -11.67 7.78
C VAL A 74 10.13 -11.07 6.65
N MET A 75 9.10 -11.80 6.20
CA MET A 75 8.20 -11.35 5.14
C MET A 75 7.43 -10.07 5.54
N ILE A 76 6.87 -10.03 6.75
CA ILE A 76 6.08 -8.89 7.24
C ILE A 76 6.85 -7.56 7.14
N PRO A 77 8.04 -7.39 7.74
CA PRO A 77 8.75 -6.11 7.65
C PRO A 77 9.24 -5.79 6.23
N ALA A 78 9.57 -6.80 5.42
CA ALA A 78 9.93 -6.59 4.02
C ALA A 78 8.76 -6.07 3.18
N PHE A 79 7.57 -6.64 3.38
CA PHE A 79 6.32 -6.18 2.78
C PHE A 79 6.00 -4.75 3.21
N VAL A 80 6.02 -4.46 4.51
CA VAL A 80 5.74 -3.12 5.05
C VAL A 80 6.65 -2.06 4.44
N ILE A 81 7.96 -2.33 4.33
CA ILE A 81 8.90 -1.38 3.70
C ILE A 81 8.65 -1.23 2.20
N SER A 82 8.31 -2.31 1.50
CA SER A 82 7.99 -2.26 0.07
C SER A 82 6.76 -1.40 -0.18
N GLU A 83 5.71 -1.60 0.62
CA GLU A 83 4.45 -0.86 0.53
C GLU A 83 4.59 0.59 0.97
N LEU A 84 5.38 0.87 2.01
CA LEU A 84 5.65 2.25 2.42
C LEU A 84 6.33 3.03 1.28
N LYS A 85 7.30 2.42 0.58
CA LYS A 85 7.94 3.03 -0.59
C LYS A 85 6.93 3.29 -1.71
N ALA A 86 6.05 2.32 -1.99
CA ALA A 86 5.00 2.49 -3.01
C ALA A 86 4.02 3.61 -2.62
N ALA A 87 3.59 3.66 -1.37
CA ALA A 87 2.70 4.70 -0.84
C ALA A 87 3.33 6.10 -0.94
N PHE A 88 4.61 6.24 -0.62
CA PHE A 88 5.33 7.52 -0.81
C PHE A 88 5.43 7.93 -2.27
N GLN A 89 5.66 6.98 -3.19
CA GLN A 89 5.70 7.26 -4.62
C GLN A 89 4.33 7.75 -5.14
N ILE A 90 3.25 7.07 -4.77
CA ILE A 90 1.88 7.46 -5.13
C ILE A 90 1.55 8.83 -4.51
N GLY A 91 1.81 9.01 -3.21
CA GLY A 91 1.56 10.26 -2.51
C GLY A 91 2.32 11.45 -3.11
N PHE A 92 3.59 11.24 -3.48
CA PHE A 92 4.38 12.27 -4.16
C PHE A 92 3.78 12.65 -5.52
N LEU A 93 3.44 11.67 -6.36
CA LEU A 93 2.83 11.94 -7.67
C LEU A 93 1.49 12.66 -7.56
N LEU A 94 0.66 12.30 -6.58
CA LEU A 94 -0.61 12.99 -6.31
C LEU A 94 -0.40 14.41 -5.76
N TYR A 95 0.70 14.66 -5.06
CA TYR A 95 0.99 15.97 -4.46
C TYR A 95 1.48 17.02 -5.48
N VAL A 96 2.20 16.59 -6.52
CA VAL A 96 2.77 17.47 -7.57
C VAL A 96 1.77 18.50 -8.13
N PRO A 97 0.56 18.14 -8.61
CA PRO A 97 -0.38 19.11 -9.17
C PRO A 97 -0.81 20.18 -8.15
N PHE A 98 -0.96 19.81 -6.88
CA PHE A 98 -1.33 20.76 -5.82
C PHE A 98 -0.19 21.71 -5.48
N LEU A 99 1.05 21.22 -5.51
CA LEU A 99 2.24 22.06 -5.33
C LEU A 99 2.36 23.11 -6.44
N VAL A 100 2.04 22.74 -7.69
CA VAL A 100 2.02 23.70 -8.80
C VAL A 100 0.99 24.80 -8.55
N ILE A 101 -0.22 24.46 -8.09
CA ILE A 101 -1.24 25.47 -7.72
C ILE A 101 -0.69 26.40 -6.63
N ASP A 102 -0.07 25.87 -5.58
CA ASP A 102 0.49 26.69 -4.51
C ASP A 102 1.54 27.68 -5.02
N MET A 103 2.47 27.22 -5.86
CA MET A 103 3.51 28.07 -6.44
C MET A 103 2.93 29.16 -7.33
N VAL A 104 1.94 28.83 -8.17
CA VAL A 104 1.28 29.79 -9.06
C VAL A 104 0.52 30.84 -8.24
N VAL A 105 -0.30 30.42 -7.28
CA VAL A 105 -1.07 31.34 -6.43
C VAL A 105 -0.14 32.25 -5.64
N ALA A 106 0.92 31.71 -5.04
CA ALA A 106 1.91 32.51 -4.32
C ALA A 106 2.57 33.55 -5.23
N SER A 107 2.96 33.17 -6.45
CA SER A 107 3.59 34.09 -7.41
C SER A 107 2.68 35.26 -7.80
N ILE A 108 1.38 35.00 -7.99
CA ILE A 108 0.38 36.02 -8.33
C ILE A 108 0.14 36.96 -7.14
N LEU A 109 0.00 36.43 -5.92
CA LEU A 109 -0.19 37.25 -4.72
C LEU A 109 1.01 38.17 -4.46
N MET A 110 2.22 37.65 -4.64
CA MET A 110 3.46 38.44 -4.53
C MET A 110 3.50 39.55 -5.58
N ALA A 111 3.12 39.26 -6.84
CA ALA A 111 3.05 40.26 -7.91
C ALA A 111 2.02 41.37 -7.63
N MET A 112 0.93 41.06 -6.91
CA MET A 112 -0.08 42.03 -6.47
C MET A 112 0.35 42.82 -5.22
N GLY A 113 1.52 42.57 -4.64
CA GLY A 113 2.00 43.22 -3.43
C GLY A 113 1.33 42.73 -2.14
N MET A 114 0.55 41.65 -2.18
CA MET A 114 -0.19 41.12 -1.04
C MET A 114 0.65 40.13 -0.22
N MET A 115 1.78 40.60 0.32
CA MET A 115 2.75 39.77 1.05
C MET A 115 2.22 39.21 2.39
N MET A 116 1.20 39.85 2.97
CA MET A 116 0.68 39.50 4.30
C MET A 116 -0.43 38.45 4.26
N MET A 117 -0.97 38.12 3.08
CA MET A 117 -1.98 37.06 2.96
C MET A 117 -1.31 35.69 2.78
N PRO A 118 -1.63 34.69 3.62
CA PRO A 118 -1.10 33.34 3.45
C PRO A 118 -1.58 32.74 2.11
N PRO A 119 -0.68 32.41 1.16
CA PRO A 119 -1.07 31.89 -0.16
C PRO A 119 -1.90 30.60 -0.08
N VAL A 120 -1.69 29.81 0.98
CA VAL A 120 -2.40 28.55 1.24
C VAL A 120 -3.91 28.75 1.39
N MET A 121 -4.36 29.85 2.01
CA MET A 121 -5.80 30.10 2.17
C MET A 121 -6.47 30.40 0.83
N ILE A 122 -5.75 31.08 -0.06
CA ILE A 122 -6.25 31.39 -1.40
C ILE A 122 -6.18 30.17 -2.32
N SER A 123 -5.14 29.33 -2.19
CA SER A 123 -4.96 28.16 -3.04
C SER A 123 -5.91 27.01 -2.71
N LEU A 124 -6.37 26.88 -1.45
CA LEU A 124 -7.27 25.83 -0.99
C LEU A 124 -8.52 25.62 -1.87
N PRO A 125 -9.36 26.65 -2.17
CA PRO A 125 -10.52 26.47 -3.03
C PRO A 125 -10.16 25.99 -4.44
N PHE A 126 -9.04 26.45 -5.02
CA PHE A 126 -8.58 25.98 -6.33
C PHE A 126 -8.15 24.52 -6.30
N LYS A 127 -7.47 24.07 -5.24
CA LYS A 127 -7.12 22.66 -5.06
C LYS A 127 -8.36 21.79 -4.96
N LEU A 128 -9.34 22.20 -4.16
CA LEU A 128 -10.60 21.46 -4.01
C LEU A 128 -11.37 21.42 -5.33
N MET A 129 -11.43 22.54 -6.05
CA MET A 129 -12.05 22.60 -7.37
C MET A 129 -11.35 21.66 -8.36
N LEU A 130 -10.02 21.72 -8.47
CA LEU A 130 -9.26 20.81 -9.33
C LEU A 130 -9.55 19.35 -8.97
N PHE A 131 -9.45 19.02 -7.68
CA PHE A 131 -9.64 17.66 -7.18
C PHE A 131 -11.03 17.10 -7.51
N VAL A 132 -12.08 17.91 -7.41
CA VAL A 132 -13.44 17.50 -7.80
C VAL A 132 -13.58 17.41 -9.32
N LEU A 133 -13.03 18.36 -10.08
CA LEU A 133 -13.13 18.40 -11.54
C LEU A 133 -12.48 17.19 -12.22
N VAL A 134 -11.39 16.68 -11.66
CA VAL A 134 -10.70 15.50 -12.21
C VAL A 134 -11.22 14.17 -11.67
N ASP A 135 -12.29 14.19 -10.87
CA ASP A 135 -12.76 13.04 -10.11
C ASP A 135 -11.63 12.38 -9.29
N GLY A 136 -10.98 13.20 -8.45
CA GLY A 136 -9.78 12.82 -7.73
C GLY A 136 -9.96 11.63 -6.79
N TRP A 137 -11.16 11.43 -6.23
CA TRP A 137 -11.46 10.24 -5.43
C TRP A 137 -11.39 8.96 -6.26
N HIS A 138 -11.95 8.96 -7.48
CA HIS A 138 -11.85 7.82 -8.38
C HIS A 138 -10.41 7.55 -8.80
N LEU A 139 -9.63 8.59 -9.10
CA LEU A 139 -8.21 8.45 -9.44
C LEU A 139 -7.39 7.86 -8.29
N ILE A 140 -7.59 8.32 -7.06
CA ILE A 140 -6.87 7.80 -5.88
C ILE A 140 -7.25 6.34 -5.64
N LEU A 141 -8.55 6.02 -5.57
CA LEU A 141 -9.02 4.67 -5.29
C LEU A 141 -8.61 3.70 -6.41
N GLY A 142 -8.73 4.11 -7.67
CA GLY A 142 -8.30 3.33 -8.83
C GLY A 142 -6.80 3.06 -8.82
N SER A 143 -5.97 4.06 -8.48
CA SER A 143 -4.52 3.89 -8.37
C SER A 143 -4.13 2.95 -7.24
N MET A 144 -4.84 3.01 -6.11
CA MET A 144 -4.61 2.10 -4.99
C MET A 144 -5.02 0.67 -5.33
N ILE A 145 -6.21 0.46 -5.92
CA ILE A 145 -6.71 -0.88 -6.26
C ILE A 145 -5.82 -1.54 -7.32
N LYS A 146 -5.43 -0.82 -8.39
CA LYS A 146 -4.50 -1.33 -9.41
C LYS A 146 -3.15 -1.75 -8.84
N GLY A 147 -2.74 -1.19 -7.70
CA GLY A 147 -1.53 -1.58 -6.99
C GLY A 147 -1.61 -2.98 -6.36
N PHE A 148 -2.82 -3.45 -6.03
CA PHE A 148 -3.05 -4.73 -5.35
C PHE A 148 -3.84 -5.76 -6.16
N VAL A 149 -4.51 -5.33 -7.22
CA VAL A 149 -5.37 -6.19 -8.05
C VAL A 149 -5.00 -5.93 -9.50
N ALA A 150 -4.59 -6.99 -10.21
CA ALA A 150 -4.51 -6.95 -11.65
C ALA A 150 -5.94 -6.97 -12.20
N LEU A 151 -6.46 -5.80 -12.58
CA LEU A 151 -7.70 -5.65 -13.33
C LEU A 151 -7.46 -5.90 -14.82
#